data_AF-A9UYG3-F1
#
_entry.id   AF-A9UYG3-F1
#
_cell.length_a   1.000
_cell.length_b   1.000
_cell.length_c   1.000
_cell.angle_alpha   90.00
_cell.angle_beta   90.00
_cell.angle_gamma   90.00
#
_symmetry.space_group_name_H-M   'P 1'
#
loop_
_entity.id
_entity.type
_entity.pdbx_description
1 polymer ?
#
loop_
_entity_poly.entity_id
_entity_poly.type
_entity_poly.pdbx_seq_one_letter_code
_entity_poly.pdbx_strand_id
1 'polypeptide(L)'
;MPPRRSLREQLRAAVSSPIDRVVFKATDNTAARPKQKHVEHLIHLSYHEHFDAQEYVAILRRRYEAPTSTGLTMAKALALTHSLMNNSSQYIAKMLLRDLREILVPLVDMYAVVAERFFQQPKMRAQKLLVLYKRFSSVCTRADGFLEACTRAQLLAGSGNMAQLAAVGN
;
A
#
# COMPACT_ATOMS: atom_id res chain seq x y z
N MET A 1 -15.36 16.94 43.46
CA MET A 1 -14.12 16.87 42.64
C MET A 1 -14.01 15.47 42.07
N PRO A 2 -13.92 15.28 40.73
CA PRO A 2 -13.65 13.96 40.19
C PRO A 2 -12.21 13.55 40.53
N PRO A 3 -11.93 12.25 40.75
CA PRO A 3 -10.61 11.80 41.15
C PRO A 3 -9.61 12.02 40.00
N ARG A 4 -8.43 12.58 40.32
CA ARG A 4 -7.32 12.72 39.38
C ARG A 4 -6.86 11.31 38.97
N ARG A 5 -7.19 10.90 37.73
CA ARG A 5 -6.68 9.66 37.11
C ARG A 5 -5.17 9.63 37.21
N SER A 6 -4.61 8.46 37.53
CA SER A 6 -3.16 8.28 37.63
C SER A 6 -2.48 8.60 36.28
N LEU A 7 -1.22 9.04 36.30
CA LEU A 7 -0.44 9.38 35.09
C LEU A 7 -0.40 8.20 34.09
N ARG A 8 -0.44 6.97 34.60
CA ARG A 8 -0.57 5.73 33.81
C ARG A 8 -1.94 5.58 33.14
N GLU A 9 -3.03 5.95 33.80
CA GLU A 9 -4.38 5.94 33.23
C GLU A 9 -4.58 7.05 32.21
N GLN A 10 -3.97 8.22 32.44
CA GLN A 10 -3.95 9.32 31.46
C GLN A 10 -3.18 8.91 30.20
N LEU A 11 -2.03 8.23 30.34
CA LEU A 11 -1.30 7.65 29.21
C LEU A 11 -2.06 6.53 28.50
N ARG A 12 -2.77 5.66 29.22
CA ARG A 12 -3.61 4.61 28.61
C ARG A 12 -4.80 5.18 27.86
N ALA A 13 -5.40 6.26 28.35
CA ALA A 13 -6.52 6.93 27.71
C ALA A 13 -6.11 7.76 26.48
N ALA A 14 -4.87 8.27 26.44
CA ALA A 14 -4.35 9.04 25.31
C ALA A 14 -3.96 8.19 24.09
N VAL A 15 -3.70 6.90 24.30
CA VAL A 15 -3.25 5.97 23.26
C VAL A 15 -4.44 5.12 22.79
N SER A 16 -5.25 5.72 21.91
CA SER A 16 -6.52 5.16 21.43
C SER A 16 -6.34 4.04 20.39
N SER A 17 -5.16 3.95 19.75
CA SER A 17 -4.90 3.04 18.63
C SER A 17 -3.63 2.19 18.85
N PRO A 18 -3.61 0.93 18.35
CA PRO A 18 -2.40 0.09 18.34
C PRO A 18 -1.19 0.79 17.68
N ILE A 19 -1.42 1.61 16.66
CA ILE A 19 -0.39 2.38 15.96
C ILE A 19 0.22 3.42 16.90
N ASP A 20 -0.61 4.12 17.65
CA ASP A 20 -0.20 5.16 18.61
C ASP A 20 0.74 4.58 19.70
N ARG A 21 0.47 3.33 20.16
CA ARG A 21 1.38 2.63 21.10
C ARG A 21 2.77 2.40 20.50
N VAL A 22 2.82 2.02 19.23
CA VAL A 22 4.07 1.64 18.56
C VAL A 22 4.86 2.90 18.23
N VAL A 23 4.21 3.95 17.74
CA VAL A 23 4.82 5.26 17.54
C VAL A 23 5.38 5.81 18.85
N PHE A 24 4.64 5.72 19.96
CA PHE A 24 5.11 6.16 21.26
C PHE A 24 6.36 5.40 21.72
N LYS A 25 6.40 4.07 21.53
CA LYS A 25 7.58 3.24 21.84
C LYS A 25 8.78 3.56 20.93
N ALA A 26 8.53 3.87 19.66
CA ALA A 26 9.57 4.19 18.69
C ALA A 26 10.16 5.60 18.89
N THR A 27 9.41 6.49 19.54
CA THR A 27 9.77 7.89 19.82
C THR A 27 9.96 8.14 21.31
N ASP A 28 10.57 7.20 22.03
CA ASP A 28 10.94 7.39 23.43
C ASP A 28 12.05 8.45 23.58
N ASN A 29 12.23 8.96 24.80
CA ASN A 29 13.22 10.01 25.09
C ASN A 29 14.66 9.48 25.28
N THR A 30 14.95 8.26 24.84
CA THR A 30 16.31 7.71 24.93
C THR A 30 17.19 8.29 23.83
N ALA A 31 18.50 8.39 24.05
CA ALA A 31 19.43 8.86 23.00
C ALA A 31 19.63 7.83 21.86
N ALA A 32 19.18 6.59 22.04
CA ALA A 32 19.28 5.54 21.03
C ALA A 32 18.32 5.81 19.85
N ARG A 33 18.66 5.32 18.65
CA ARG A 33 17.78 5.36 17.47
C ARG A 33 16.45 4.65 17.75
N PRO A 34 15.35 4.99 17.02
CA PRO A 34 14.13 4.20 17.06
C PRO A 34 14.46 2.73 16.85
N LYS A 35 13.99 1.86 17.75
CA LYS A 35 14.29 0.43 17.66
C LYS A 35 13.71 -0.12 16.36
N GLN A 36 14.54 -0.82 15.61
CA GLN A 36 14.22 -1.35 14.28
C GLN A 36 12.89 -2.13 14.27
N LYS A 37 12.65 -2.99 15.27
CA LYS A 37 11.40 -3.74 15.43
C LYS A 37 10.12 -2.89 15.46
N HIS A 38 10.20 -1.63 15.92
CA HIS A 38 9.04 -0.73 15.96
C HIS A 38 8.84 -0.03 14.61
N VAL A 39 9.93 0.33 13.94
CA VAL A 39 9.90 0.90 12.59
C VAL A 39 9.35 -0.13 11.60
N GLU A 40 9.87 -1.36 11.63
CA GLU A 40 9.40 -2.48 10.80
C GLU A 40 7.93 -2.79 11.06
N HIS A 41 7.51 -2.77 12.32
CA HIS A 41 6.10 -3.00 12.64
C HIS A 41 5.19 -1.88 12.11
N LEU A 42 5.61 -0.61 12.18
CA LEU A 42 4.83 0.50 11.61
C LEU A 42 4.77 0.45 10.08
N ILE A 43 5.88 0.08 9.44
CA ILE A 43 5.95 -0.16 7.99
C ILE A 43 5.02 -1.33 7.62
N HIS A 44 5.09 -2.45 8.35
CA HIS A 44 4.21 -3.59 8.14
C HIS A 44 2.73 -3.20 8.30
N LEU A 45 2.40 -2.44 9.34
CA LEU A 45 1.05 -1.94 9.55
C LEU A 45 0.58 -1.00 8.43
N SER A 46 1.50 -0.26 7.79
CA SER A 46 1.19 0.57 6.61
C SER A 46 0.80 -0.23 5.36
N TYR A 47 0.98 -1.55 5.40
CA TYR A 47 0.63 -2.47 4.33
C TYR A 47 -0.70 -3.20 4.56
N HIS A 48 -1.43 -2.96 5.65
CA HIS A 48 -2.74 -3.60 5.87
C HIS A 48 -3.88 -2.90 5.11
N GLU A 49 -4.94 -3.64 4.80
CA GLU A 49 -6.10 -3.18 4.00
C GLU A 49 -6.86 -2.00 4.66
N HIS A 50 -6.73 -1.85 5.97
CA HIS A 50 -7.31 -0.75 6.75
C HIS A 50 -6.30 0.35 7.10
N PHE A 51 -5.25 0.53 6.30
CA PHE A 51 -4.28 1.59 6.50
C PHE A 51 -4.93 2.97 6.32
N ASP A 52 -4.96 3.76 7.40
CA ASP A 52 -5.33 5.17 7.36
C ASP A 52 -4.08 6.06 7.46
N ALA A 53 -3.68 6.62 6.30
CA ALA A 53 -2.56 7.55 6.24
C ALA A 53 -2.78 8.81 7.09
N GLN A 54 -4.03 9.28 7.23
CA GLN A 54 -4.36 10.47 8.02
C GLN A 54 -4.17 10.20 9.51
N GLU A 55 -4.53 9.00 9.99
CA GLU A 55 -4.29 8.57 11.36
C GLU A 55 -2.79 8.54 11.68
N TYR A 56 -1.97 7.97 10.80
CA TYR A 56 -0.50 7.92 10.96
C TYR A 56 0.12 9.31 11.04
N VAL A 57 -0.26 10.19 10.11
CA VAL A 57 0.23 11.57 10.07
C VAL A 57 -0.24 12.33 11.32
N ALA A 58 -1.48 12.16 11.76
CA ALA A 58 -2.00 12.78 12.98
C ALA A 58 -1.25 12.29 14.24
N ILE A 59 -0.97 11.00 14.35
CA ILE A 59 -0.20 10.43 15.47
C ILE A 59 1.24 10.96 15.48
N LEU A 60 1.95 10.88 14.35
CA LEU A 60 3.34 11.36 14.24
C LEU A 60 3.44 12.87 14.51
N ARG A 61 2.45 13.62 14.04
CA ARG A 61 2.33 15.06 14.29
C ARG A 61 2.15 15.40 15.76
N ARG A 62 1.28 14.68 16.46
CA ARG A 62 1.14 14.81 17.93
C ARG A 62 2.46 14.57 18.66
N ARG A 63 3.39 13.74 18.13
CA ARG A 63 4.68 13.49 18.79
C ARG A 63 5.66 14.66 18.68
N TYR A 64 5.71 15.37 17.56
CA TYR A 64 6.61 16.53 17.44
C TYR A 64 5.95 17.84 17.90
N GLU A 65 4.63 18.00 17.82
CA GLU A 65 3.93 19.24 18.24
C GLU A 65 3.56 19.27 19.73
N ALA A 66 3.67 18.15 20.45
CA ALA A 66 3.33 18.11 21.87
C ALA A 66 4.23 19.07 22.70
N PRO A 67 3.66 19.84 23.65
CA PRO A 67 4.43 20.72 24.53
C PRO A 67 5.48 19.99 25.39
N THR A 68 5.28 18.69 25.62
CA THR A 68 6.20 17.82 26.36
C THR A 68 7.25 17.15 25.47
N SER A 69 7.31 17.48 24.17
CA SER A 69 8.22 16.85 23.23
C SER A 69 9.64 17.38 23.41
N THR A 70 10.59 16.46 23.57
CA THR A 70 12.01 16.79 23.58
C THR A 70 12.56 16.83 22.17
N GLY A 71 13.69 17.50 21.95
CA GLY A 71 14.37 17.50 20.65
C GLY A 71 14.69 16.07 20.14
N LEU A 72 14.96 15.12 21.04
CA LEU A 72 15.11 13.71 20.71
C LEU A 72 13.81 13.06 20.23
N THR A 73 12.70 13.33 20.92
CA THR A 73 11.37 12.83 20.53
C THR A 73 10.97 13.37 19.15
N MET A 74 11.18 14.66 18.91
CA MET A 74 10.96 15.30 17.62
C MET A 74 11.82 14.69 16.52
N ALA A 75 13.14 14.57 16.73
CA ALA A 75 14.06 14.01 15.76
C ALA A 75 13.70 12.56 15.39
N LYS A 76 13.30 11.74 16.37
CA LYS A 76 12.82 10.37 16.13
C LYS A 76 11.51 10.32 15.36
N ALA A 77 10.56 11.19 15.68
CA ALA A 77 9.30 11.28 14.95
C ALA A 77 9.55 11.63 13.47
N LEU A 78 10.43 12.60 13.19
CA LEU A 78 10.85 12.96 11.83
C LEU A 78 11.58 11.81 11.13
N ALA A 79 12.48 11.11 11.83
CA ALA A 79 13.16 9.93 11.28
C ALA A 79 12.18 8.80 10.93
N LEU A 80 11.16 8.57 11.77
CA LEU A 80 10.06 7.63 11.50
C LEU A 80 9.23 8.05 10.29
N THR A 81 8.88 9.33 10.18
CA THR A 81 8.20 9.87 8.99
C THR A 81 9.02 9.61 7.73
N HIS A 82 10.32 9.90 7.76
CA HIS A 82 11.22 9.62 6.63
C HIS A 82 11.30 8.13 6.29
N SER A 83 11.43 7.26 7.30
CA SER A 83 11.42 5.81 7.09
C SER A 83 10.10 5.33 6.48
N LEU A 84 8.96 5.83 6.95
CA LEU A 84 7.66 5.50 6.36
C LEU A 84 7.56 6.01 4.92
N MET A 85 7.98 7.24 4.62
CA MET A 85 8.00 7.77 3.26
C MET A 85 8.85 6.95 2.30
N ASN A 86 10.06 6.54 2.71
CA ASN A 86 10.95 5.73 1.86
C ASN A 86 10.48 4.28 1.70
N ASN A 87 9.81 3.71 2.71
CA ASN A 87 9.45 2.28 2.73
C ASN A 87 7.96 2.01 2.45
N SER A 88 7.12 3.05 2.37
CA SER A 88 5.69 2.94 2.01
C SER A 88 5.43 2.80 0.50
N SER A 89 6.47 2.50 -0.30
CA SER A 89 6.39 2.21 -1.75
C SER A 89 5.31 1.18 -2.12
N GLN A 90 4.91 0.33 -1.17
CA GLN A 90 3.81 -0.62 -1.35
C GLN A 90 2.44 0.06 -1.51
N TYR A 91 2.17 1.22 -0.91
CA TYR A 91 0.91 1.93 -1.13
C TYR A 91 0.79 2.38 -2.59
N ILE A 92 1.86 2.98 -3.11
CA ILE A 92 1.94 3.38 -4.52
C ILE A 92 1.83 2.14 -5.41
N ALA A 93 2.56 1.07 -5.10
CA ALA A 93 2.49 -0.18 -5.88
C ALA A 93 1.09 -0.83 -5.82
N LYS A 94 0.37 -0.75 -4.69
CA LYS A 94 -1.01 -1.22 -4.55
C LYS A 94 -2.01 -0.37 -5.32
N MET A 95 -1.84 0.95 -5.35
CA MET A 95 -2.65 1.83 -6.19
C MET A 95 -2.41 1.50 -7.67
N LEU A 96 -1.15 1.37 -8.09
CA LEU A 96 -0.81 0.98 -9.46
C LEU A 96 -1.36 -0.41 -9.83
N LEU A 97 -1.36 -1.36 -8.89
CA LEU A 97 -1.95 -2.67 -9.08
C LEU A 97 -3.47 -2.60 -9.27
N ARG A 98 -4.15 -1.77 -8.46
CA ARG A 98 -5.58 -1.52 -8.59
C ARG A 98 -5.90 -0.89 -9.94
N ASP A 99 -5.19 0.16 -10.31
CA ASP A 99 -5.35 0.86 -11.58
C ASP A 99 -5.12 -0.09 -12.77
N LEU A 100 -4.06 -0.91 -12.71
CA LEU A 100 -3.76 -1.92 -13.72
C LEU A 100 -4.91 -2.90 -13.89
N ARG A 101 -5.52 -3.37 -12.79
CA ARG A 101 -6.68 -4.27 -12.83
C ARG A 101 -7.91 -3.59 -13.44
N GLU A 102 -8.24 -2.38 -12.98
CA GLU A 102 -9.40 -1.63 -13.47
C GLU A 102 -9.30 -1.29 -14.97
N ILE A 103 -8.08 -1.13 -15.49
CA ILE A 103 -7.82 -0.88 -16.92
C ILE A 103 -7.78 -2.19 -17.73
N LEU A 104 -7.11 -3.24 -17.23
CA LEU A 104 -6.89 -4.46 -18.00
C LEU A 104 -8.17 -5.25 -18.25
N VAL A 105 -9.08 -5.34 -17.26
CA VAL A 105 -10.32 -6.11 -17.40
C VAL A 105 -11.17 -5.63 -18.59
N PRO A 106 -11.59 -4.36 -18.68
CA PRO A 106 -12.37 -3.89 -19.83
C PRO A 106 -11.56 -3.90 -21.14
N LEU A 107 -10.24 -3.78 -21.07
CA LEU A 107 -9.37 -3.86 -22.25
C LEU A 107 -9.37 -5.28 -22.83
N VAL A 108 -9.26 -6.31 -21.98
CA VAL A 108 -9.36 -7.72 -22.41
C VAL A 108 -10.70 -7.99 -23.09
N ASP A 109 -11.81 -7.54 -22.50
CA ASP A 109 -13.15 -7.72 -23.07
C ASP A 109 -13.27 -7.04 -24.44
N MET A 110 -12.76 -5.81 -24.58
CA MET A 110 -12.72 -5.10 -25.85
C MET A 110 -11.93 -5.89 -26.91
N TYR A 111 -10.76 -6.40 -26.55
CA TYR A 111 -9.91 -7.14 -27.48
C TYR A 111 -10.47 -8.53 -27.83
N ALA A 112 -11.24 -9.16 -26.93
CA ALA A 112 -11.98 -10.38 -27.22
C ALA A 112 -13.03 -10.13 -28.33
N VAL A 113 -13.82 -9.06 -28.22
CA VAL A 113 -14.79 -8.65 -29.26
C VAL A 113 -14.09 -8.34 -30.59
N VAL A 114 -12.91 -7.70 -30.54
CA VAL A 114 -12.09 -7.44 -31.74
C VAL A 114 -11.64 -8.74 -32.39
N ALA A 115 -11.24 -9.75 -31.61
CA ALA A 115 -10.82 -11.05 -32.11
C ALA A 115 -11.97 -11.81 -32.77
N GLU A 116 -13.15 -11.87 -32.14
CA GLU A 116 -14.35 -12.52 -32.68
C GLU A 116 -14.76 -11.94 -34.04
N ARG A 117 -14.68 -10.61 -34.18
CA ARG A 117 -15.11 -9.90 -35.38
C ARG A 117 -14.01 -9.76 -36.43
N PHE A 118 -12.79 -10.23 -36.15
CA PHE A 118 -11.61 -9.99 -36.98
C PHE A 118 -11.80 -10.49 -38.42
N PHE A 119 -12.27 -11.72 -38.58
CA PHE A 119 -12.47 -12.36 -39.89
C PHE A 119 -13.62 -11.74 -40.71
N GLN A 120 -14.48 -10.94 -40.07
CA GLN A 120 -15.57 -10.22 -40.72
C GLN A 120 -15.11 -8.84 -41.25
N GLN A 121 -13.87 -8.43 -40.98
CA GLN A 121 -13.38 -7.11 -41.36
C GLN A 121 -12.76 -7.08 -42.77
N PRO A 122 -12.91 -5.95 -43.50
CA PRO A 122 -12.18 -5.72 -44.74
C PRO A 122 -10.65 -5.76 -44.53
N LYS A 123 -9.90 -6.22 -45.54
CA LYS A 123 -8.43 -6.43 -45.49
C LYS A 123 -7.65 -5.28 -44.86
N MET A 124 -7.91 -4.04 -45.26
CA MET A 124 -7.23 -2.85 -44.69
C MET A 124 -7.52 -2.65 -43.20
N ARG A 125 -8.74 -2.93 -42.74
CA ARG A 125 -9.13 -2.81 -41.33
C ARG A 125 -8.58 -3.98 -40.51
N ALA A 126 -8.59 -5.19 -41.05
CA ALA A 126 -7.97 -6.37 -40.44
C ALA A 126 -6.47 -6.16 -40.19
N GLN A 127 -5.73 -5.57 -41.13
CA GLN A 127 -4.31 -5.24 -40.93
C GLN A 127 -4.08 -4.27 -39.76
N LYS A 128 -4.91 -3.23 -39.62
CA LYS A 128 -4.83 -2.29 -38.49
C LYS A 128 -5.16 -2.97 -37.16
N LEU A 129 -6.20 -3.81 -37.12
CA LEU A 129 -6.57 -4.57 -35.92
C LEU A 129 -5.46 -5.54 -35.50
N LEU A 130 -4.79 -6.19 -36.45
CA LEU A 130 -3.67 -7.08 -36.15
C LEU A 130 -2.51 -6.33 -35.46
N VAL A 131 -2.21 -5.10 -35.88
CA VAL A 131 -1.20 -4.25 -35.23
C VAL A 131 -1.63 -3.90 -33.81
N LEU A 132 -2.90 -3.55 -33.59
CA LEU A 132 -3.44 -3.26 -32.26
C LEU A 132 -3.38 -4.49 -31.35
N TYR A 133 -3.66 -5.68 -31.88
CA TYR A 133 -3.63 -6.93 -31.13
C TYR A 133 -2.20 -7.29 -30.69
N LYS A 134 -1.20 -7.10 -31.56
CA LYS A 134 0.23 -7.26 -31.20
C LYS A 134 0.66 -6.30 -30.09
N ARG A 135 0.19 -5.05 -30.13
CA ARG A 135 0.46 -4.07 -29.07
C ARG A 135 -0.16 -4.50 -27.74
N PHE A 136 -1.41 -4.96 -27.77
CA PHE A 136 -2.09 -5.48 -26.59
C PHE A 136 -1.36 -6.68 -25.98
N SER A 137 -0.91 -7.63 -26.80
CA SER A 137 -0.07 -8.76 -26.35
C SER A 137 1.20 -8.28 -25.63
N SER A 138 1.89 -7.26 -26.15
CA SER A 138 3.05 -6.66 -25.46
C SER A 138 2.68 -6.01 -24.12
N VAL A 139 1.51 -5.40 -24.01
CA VAL A 139 0.99 -4.85 -22.74
C VAL A 139 0.74 -5.98 -21.74
N CYS A 140 0.12 -7.09 -22.16
CA CYS A 140 -0.11 -8.25 -21.31
C CYS A 140 1.21 -8.82 -20.76
N THR A 141 2.25 -8.99 -21.59
CA THR A 141 3.56 -9.48 -21.13
C THR A 141 4.20 -8.56 -20.09
N ARG A 142 4.08 -7.23 -20.26
CA ARG A 142 4.61 -6.27 -19.28
C ARG A 142 3.81 -6.27 -17.98
N ALA A 143 2.49 -6.37 -18.09
CA ALA A 143 1.61 -6.49 -16.94
C ALA A 143 1.93 -7.75 -16.13
N ASP A 144 2.19 -8.87 -16.80
CA ASP A 144 2.57 -10.13 -16.17
C ASP A 144 3.88 -10.00 -15.38
N GLY A 145 4.94 -9.44 -16.01
CA GLY A 145 6.20 -9.15 -15.30
C GLY A 145 6.05 -8.19 -14.11
N PHE A 146 5.12 -7.24 -14.18
CA PHE A 146 4.79 -6.37 -13.05
C PHE A 146 4.07 -7.14 -11.93
N LEU A 147 3.09 -7.99 -12.27
CA LEU A 147 2.39 -8.84 -11.31
C LEU A 147 3.32 -9.84 -10.62
N GLU A 148 4.27 -10.44 -11.34
CA GLU A 148 5.33 -11.27 -10.76
C GLU A 148 6.20 -10.49 -9.77
N ALA A 149 6.57 -9.25 -10.10
CA ALA A 149 7.31 -8.37 -9.18
C ALA A 149 6.48 -8.05 -7.93
N CYS A 150 5.19 -7.75 -8.08
CA CYS A 150 4.27 -7.55 -6.96
C CYS A 150 4.08 -8.82 -6.10
N THR A 151 4.08 -9.99 -6.74
CA THR A 151 3.97 -11.30 -6.06
C THR A 151 5.21 -11.57 -5.21
N ARG A 152 6.41 -11.38 -5.77
CA ARG A 152 7.68 -11.51 -5.04
C ARG A 152 7.77 -10.52 -3.88
N ALA A 153 7.19 -9.34 -4.03
CA ALA A 153 7.08 -8.33 -2.99
C ALA A 153 5.93 -8.58 -1.98
N GLN A 154 5.21 -9.70 -2.09
CA GLN A 154 4.07 -10.08 -1.24
C GLN A 154 2.91 -9.07 -1.22
N LEU A 155 2.78 -8.25 -2.28
CA LEU A 155 1.75 -7.21 -2.39
C LEU A 155 0.35 -7.79 -2.71
N LEU A 156 0.28 -9.02 -3.21
CA LEU A 156 -0.95 -9.71 -3.61
C LEU A 156 -1.58 -10.55 -2.49
N ALA A 157 -0.94 -10.68 -1.32
CA ALA A 157 -1.34 -11.62 -0.27
C ALA A 157 -2.57 -11.17 0.58
N GLY A 158 -3.36 -10.21 0.10
CA GLY A 158 -4.44 -9.57 0.87
C GLY A 158 -5.87 -9.77 0.38
N SER A 159 -6.09 -10.38 -0.79
CA SER A 159 -7.46 -10.64 -1.28
C SER A 159 -7.69 -12.14 -1.38
N GLY A 160 -8.40 -12.68 -0.39
CA GLY A 160 -9.00 -14.01 -0.49
C GLY A 160 -9.83 -14.08 -1.78
N ASN A 161 -9.32 -14.85 -2.76
CA ASN A 161 -9.96 -15.40 -3.96
C ASN A 161 -9.05 -15.51 -5.19
N MET A 162 -7.73 -15.45 -5.07
CA MET A 162 -6.84 -15.87 -6.17
C MET A 162 -6.83 -17.40 -6.42
N ALA A 163 -7.41 -18.20 -5.53
CA ALA A 163 -7.69 -19.61 -5.79
C ALA A 163 -8.82 -19.83 -6.82
N GLN A 164 -9.62 -18.81 -7.13
CA GLN A 164 -10.74 -18.94 -8.09
C GLN A 164 -10.36 -18.56 -9.52
N LEU A 165 -9.30 -17.78 -9.75
CA LEU A 165 -8.82 -17.44 -11.10
C LEU A 165 -7.89 -18.51 -11.70
N ALA A 166 -7.19 -19.28 -10.86
CA ALA A 166 -6.44 -20.45 -11.32
C ALA A 166 -7.32 -21.66 -11.67
N ALA A 167 -8.61 -21.63 -11.32
CA ALA A 167 -9.56 -22.73 -11.53
C ALA A 167 -10.39 -22.60 -12.83
N VAL A 168 -10.21 -21.52 -13.61
CA VAL A 168 -10.89 -21.33 -14.91
C VAL A 168 -9.97 -21.75 -16.08
N GLY A 169 -8.74 -22.18 -15.79
CA GLY A 169 -7.72 -22.54 -16.78
C GLY A 169 -7.35 -24.02 -16.82
N ASN A 170 -8.26 -24.93 -16.45
CA ASN A 170 -8.15 -26.37 -16.72
C ASN A 170 -9.44 -26.90 -17.34
#